data_AF-A0A2D4GV89-F1
#
_entry.id   AF-A0A2D4GV89-F1
#
_cell.length_a   1.000
_cell.length_b   1.000
_cell.length_c   1.000
_cell.angle_alpha   90.00
_cell.angle_beta   90.00
_cell.angle_gamma   90.00
#
_symmetry.space_group_name_H-M   'P 1'
#
loop_
_entity.id
_entity.type
_entity.pdbx_description
1 polymer ?
#
loop_
_entity_poly.entity_id
_entity_poly.type
_entity_poly.pdbx_seq_one_letter_code
_entity_poly.pdbx_strand_id
1 'polypeptide(L)'
;MSSGDQDYKYDSTTEDSNFLNPLNGGWERHPSSHRMFESKEQPEYDYIEGEGDWSLWSVCSTTCGSGNQKRTRTCGYACTATESRTCDRPNCPGLEDTFRTAATEVSLLAGSEEFNATKLFEVDTDSCERWMSCKSEFLKKYMHKVANDLPACPCTYPTEVAYSTAEIYDRPKRKNFRWKDASGPKEKLEIYKPSARYCIRSMLSLQSTTLAAQHCCYDDSMQLITRG
;
A
#
# COMPACT_ATOMS: atom_id res chain seq x y z
N MET A 1 -54.14 49.45 4.54
CA MET A 1 -53.15 50.51 4.29
C MET A 1 -51.84 49.78 4.05
N SER A 2 -51.48 49.63 2.77
CA SER A 2 -50.39 48.78 2.29
C SER A 2 -49.25 49.67 1.81
N SER A 3 -48.02 49.32 2.17
CA SER A 3 -46.82 50.14 2.02
C SER A 3 -45.82 49.48 1.09
N GLY A 4 -45.40 50.23 0.07
CA GLY A 4 -44.00 50.37 -0.38
C GLY A 4 -43.36 49.26 -1.22
N ASP A 5 -43.31 49.48 -2.54
CA ASP A 5 -42.42 48.81 -3.50
C ASP A 5 -40.97 49.32 -3.39
N GLN A 6 -39.98 48.42 -3.35
CA GLN A 6 -38.63 48.62 -3.91
C GLN A 6 -38.05 47.27 -4.39
N ASP A 7 -37.89 47.15 -5.71
CA ASP A 7 -37.26 46.04 -6.44
C ASP A 7 -35.74 45.97 -6.19
N TYR A 8 -35.25 44.78 -5.84
CA TYR A 8 -33.84 44.40 -6.01
C TYR A 8 -33.76 43.00 -6.63
N LYS A 9 -33.20 42.96 -7.84
CA LYS A 9 -33.05 41.76 -8.68
C LYS A 9 -31.84 40.95 -8.21
N TYR A 10 -32.10 39.76 -7.65
CA TYR A 10 -31.11 38.73 -7.36
C TYR A 10 -31.25 37.63 -8.42
N ASP A 11 -30.25 37.49 -9.29
CA ASP A 11 -30.20 36.41 -10.27
C ASP A 11 -29.42 35.24 -9.66
N SER A 12 -30.16 34.21 -9.25
CA SER A 12 -29.66 32.93 -8.80
C SER A 12 -30.15 31.90 -9.80
N THR A 13 -29.26 31.41 -10.65
CA THR A 13 -29.51 30.22 -11.46
C THR A 13 -28.68 29.07 -10.94
N THR A 14 -29.43 28.10 -10.42
CA THR A 14 -29.07 26.78 -9.94
C THR A 14 -28.72 25.85 -11.10
N GLU A 15 -27.88 24.87 -10.77
CA GLU A 15 -27.95 23.46 -11.19
C GLU A 15 -27.58 23.06 -12.63
N ASP A 16 -26.43 22.37 -12.66
CA ASP A 16 -26.26 21.00 -13.13
C ASP A 16 -26.29 20.64 -14.63
N SER A 17 -25.35 19.73 -14.89
CA SER A 17 -25.36 18.70 -15.92
C SER A 17 -24.79 19.07 -17.30
N ASN A 18 -23.57 18.57 -17.58
CA ASN A 18 -23.37 17.37 -18.40
C ASN A 18 -21.92 17.30 -18.90
N PHE A 19 -21.08 16.59 -18.12
CA PHE A 19 -19.85 15.99 -18.61
C PHE A 19 -20.22 14.75 -19.44
N LEU A 20 -19.57 14.61 -20.60
CA LEU A 20 -19.57 13.48 -21.53
C LEU A 20 -20.55 13.60 -22.72
N ASN A 21 -20.00 14.12 -23.83
CA ASN A 21 -20.26 13.55 -25.16
C ASN A 21 -19.03 13.78 -26.06
N PRO A 22 -18.35 12.71 -26.51
CA PRO A 22 -17.46 12.78 -27.67
C PRO A 22 -18.24 12.38 -28.92
N LEU A 23 -18.13 13.15 -30.02
CA LEU A 23 -18.17 12.67 -31.41
C LEU A 23 -18.15 13.85 -32.42
N ASN A 24 -17.07 13.93 -33.22
CA ASN A 24 -17.05 13.69 -34.67
C ASN A 24 -16.35 14.75 -35.58
N GLY A 25 -15.44 14.24 -36.43
CA GLY A 25 -14.98 14.80 -37.72
C GLY A 25 -13.76 15.74 -37.67
N GLY A 26 -12.70 15.65 -38.48
CA GLY A 26 -12.29 14.76 -39.58
C GLY A 26 -11.22 15.46 -40.46
N TRP A 27 -10.14 14.73 -40.82
CA TRP A 27 -9.18 14.88 -41.96
C TRP A 27 -8.38 16.23 -42.09
N GLU A 28 -7.08 16.33 -42.43
CA GLU A 28 -6.19 15.65 -43.38
C GLU A 28 -4.68 15.84 -42.99
N ARG A 29 -3.79 15.07 -43.64
CA ARG A 29 -2.31 15.17 -43.55
C ARG A 29 -1.71 15.91 -44.76
N HIS A 30 -0.53 16.53 -44.53
CA HIS A 30 0.62 16.85 -45.42
C HIS A 30 0.98 18.37 -45.60
N PRO A 31 2.24 18.76 -45.93
CA PRO A 31 3.24 19.19 -44.93
C PRO A 31 3.93 20.55 -45.24
N SER A 32 4.74 21.02 -44.28
CA SER A 32 5.85 22.00 -44.42
C SER A 32 5.52 23.49 -44.64
N SER A 33 5.81 24.33 -43.64
CA SER A 33 6.95 25.27 -43.66
C SER A 33 6.85 26.32 -42.54
N HIS A 34 8.02 26.69 -42.04
CA HIS A 34 8.35 27.65 -40.99
C HIS A 34 7.35 28.80 -40.74
N ARG A 35 6.83 28.86 -39.51
CA ARG A 35 6.62 30.12 -38.79
C ARG A 35 7.03 29.95 -37.33
N MET A 36 7.99 30.78 -36.92
CA MET A 36 8.34 31.02 -35.53
C MET A 36 7.08 31.47 -34.79
N PHE A 37 6.60 30.67 -33.85
CA PHE A 37 5.56 31.07 -32.92
C PHE A 37 6.09 30.88 -31.50
N GLU A 38 6.24 32.03 -30.87
CA GLU A 38 6.60 32.29 -29.48
C GLU A 38 5.97 31.24 -28.56
N SER A 39 6.83 30.46 -27.89
CA SER A 39 6.43 29.46 -26.91
C SER A 39 5.84 30.16 -25.70
N LYS A 40 4.52 30.36 -25.73
CA LYS A 40 3.75 30.68 -24.54
C LYS A 40 3.84 29.47 -23.63
N GLU A 41 4.67 29.58 -22.60
CA GLU A 41 4.85 28.60 -21.54
C GLU A 41 3.50 28.02 -21.15
N GLN A 42 3.32 26.72 -21.41
CA GLN A 42 2.26 25.97 -20.77
C GLN A 42 2.54 26.01 -19.26
N PRO A 43 1.56 26.32 -18.40
CA PRO A 43 1.73 26.07 -16.99
C PRO A 43 1.86 24.55 -16.84
N GLU A 44 3.09 24.11 -16.69
CA GLU A 44 3.46 22.81 -16.19
C GLU A 44 2.72 22.64 -14.86
N TYR A 45 1.62 21.89 -14.90
CA TYR A 45 1.02 21.37 -13.68
C TYR A 45 2.03 20.36 -13.14
N ASP A 46 2.96 20.89 -12.36
CA ASP A 46 3.98 20.18 -11.62
C ASP A 46 3.25 19.18 -10.73
N TYR A 47 3.17 17.94 -11.22
CA TYR A 47 2.61 16.83 -10.48
C TYR A 47 3.63 16.56 -9.39
N ILE A 48 3.50 17.29 -8.27
CA ILE A 48 4.39 17.22 -7.11
C ILE A 48 4.69 15.74 -6.87
N GLU A 49 5.92 15.37 -7.20
CA GLU A 49 6.46 14.05 -6.93
C GLU A 49 6.15 13.72 -5.48
N GLY A 50 5.75 12.48 -5.21
CA GLY A 50 5.67 11.94 -3.85
C GLY A 50 7.07 11.77 -3.22
N GLU A 51 7.94 12.77 -3.37
CA GLU A 51 9.35 12.79 -3.02
C GLU A 51 9.53 13.60 -1.72
N GLY A 52 8.83 13.17 -0.67
CA GLY A 52 9.36 13.43 0.67
C GLY A 52 10.51 12.46 0.92
N ASP A 53 11.70 12.98 1.25
CA ASP A 53 12.77 12.13 1.78
C ASP A 53 12.28 11.37 3.02
N TRP A 54 12.77 10.14 3.18
CA TRP A 54 12.53 9.40 4.40
C TRP A 54 13.07 10.15 5.60
N SER A 55 12.26 10.28 6.65
CA SER A 55 12.73 10.76 7.94
C SER A 55 13.86 9.87 8.46
N LEU A 56 14.62 10.41 9.41
CA LEU A 56 15.50 9.58 10.24
C LEU A 56 14.67 8.48 10.92
N TRP A 57 15.31 7.34 11.13
CA TRP A 57 14.74 6.27 11.94
C TRP A 57 14.50 6.75 13.36
N SER A 58 13.33 6.42 13.91
CA SER A 58 13.05 6.62 15.32
C SER A 58 14.05 5.84 16.17
N VAL A 59 14.21 6.26 17.42
CA VAL A 59 14.87 5.41 18.41
C VAL A 59 14.17 4.05 18.48
N CYS A 60 14.93 3.00 18.72
CA CYS A 60 14.39 1.67 18.94
C CYS A 60 13.38 1.69 20.09
N SER A 61 12.24 1.01 19.92
CA SER A 61 11.12 1.01 20.89
C SER A 61 11.52 0.47 22.27
N THR A 62 12.55 -0.36 22.32
CA THR A 62 13.12 -0.91 23.55
C THR A 62 14.51 -0.31 23.78
N THR A 63 14.95 -0.28 25.03
CA THR A 63 16.31 0.12 25.43
C THR A 63 17.26 -1.08 25.57
N CYS A 64 16.72 -2.30 25.52
CA CYS A 64 17.44 -3.56 25.61
C CYS A 64 16.59 -4.68 24.95
N GLY A 65 17.22 -5.74 24.47
CA GLY A 65 16.57 -6.81 23.69
C GLY A 65 16.08 -6.36 22.30
N SER A 66 15.25 -7.18 21.65
CA SER A 66 14.71 -6.87 20.32
C SER A 66 13.56 -5.86 20.39
N GLY A 67 13.61 -4.84 19.55
CA GLY A 67 12.61 -3.79 19.43
C GLY A 67 12.35 -3.41 17.98
N ASN A 68 11.56 -2.36 17.77
CA ASN A 68 11.22 -1.83 16.46
C ASN A 68 11.54 -0.34 16.36
N GLN A 69 12.01 0.09 15.20
CA GLN A 69 12.18 1.49 14.83
C GLN A 69 11.36 1.80 13.59
N LYS A 70 10.88 3.05 13.48
CA LYS A 70 10.00 3.50 12.41
C LYS A 70 10.55 4.76 11.75
N ARG A 71 10.34 4.91 10.46
CA ARG A 71 10.55 6.18 9.74
C ARG A 71 9.34 6.48 8.86
N THR A 72 9.16 7.75 8.53
CA THR A 72 8.01 8.23 7.75
C THR A 72 8.46 9.10 6.60
N ARG A 73 7.72 9.10 5.50
CA ARG A 73 7.86 10.08 4.43
C ARG A 73 6.51 10.57 3.94
N THR A 74 6.47 11.79 3.41
CA THR A 74 5.30 12.33 2.74
C THR A 74 5.25 11.77 1.32
N CYS A 75 4.10 11.24 0.89
CA CYS A 75 3.93 10.71 -0.48
C CYS A 75 2.96 11.56 -1.33
N GLY A 76 2.63 12.77 -0.88
CA GLY A 76 1.72 13.71 -1.55
C GLY A 76 0.78 14.44 -0.58
N TYR A 77 -0.26 15.08 -1.13
CA TYR A 77 -1.15 16.02 -0.43
C TYR A 77 -1.90 15.45 0.79
N ALA A 78 -2.07 14.13 0.89
CA ALA A 78 -2.82 13.51 1.98
C ALA A 78 -2.30 12.12 2.40
N CYS A 79 -1.02 11.80 2.15
CA CYS A 79 -0.49 10.49 2.49
C CYS A 79 0.88 10.53 3.17
N THR A 80 1.02 9.68 4.18
CA THR A 80 2.26 9.45 4.93
C THR A 80 2.62 7.98 4.82
N ALA A 81 3.70 7.67 4.11
CA ALA A 81 4.24 6.32 4.09
C ALA A 81 5.05 6.08 5.37
N THR A 82 4.85 4.93 6.01
CA THR A 82 5.58 4.53 7.22
C THR A 82 6.33 3.24 6.94
N GLU A 83 7.60 3.18 7.30
CA GLU A 83 8.42 1.97 7.25
C GLU A 83 8.85 1.59 8.66
N SER A 84 8.85 0.29 8.95
CA SER A 84 9.30 -0.27 10.22
C SER A 84 10.37 -1.33 10.00
N ARG A 85 11.41 -1.35 10.83
CA ARG A 85 12.41 -2.42 10.88
C ARG A 85 12.69 -2.84 12.32
N THR A 86 13.14 -4.07 12.50
CA THR A 86 13.62 -4.57 13.78
C THR A 86 14.94 -3.89 14.17
N CYS A 87 15.20 -3.79 15.46
CA CYS A 87 16.46 -3.33 16.04
C CYS A 87 16.83 -4.22 17.22
N ASP A 88 18.05 -4.74 17.20
CA ASP A 88 18.57 -5.59 18.28
C ASP A 88 19.47 -4.76 19.19
N ARG A 89 19.09 -4.69 20.47
CA ARG A 89 19.89 -4.08 21.55
C ARG A 89 20.45 -5.17 22.47
N PRO A 90 21.50 -4.85 23.26
CA PRO A 90 21.99 -5.77 24.28
C PRO A 90 20.85 -6.26 25.17
N ASN A 91 20.94 -7.52 25.60
CA ASN A 91 19.97 -8.15 26.49
C ASN A 91 19.74 -7.28 27.74
N CYS A 92 18.49 -7.23 28.21
CA CYS A 92 18.20 -6.41 29.38
C CYS A 92 18.87 -7.00 30.63
N PRO A 93 19.66 -6.19 31.38
CA PRO A 93 20.22 -6.65 32.64
C PRO A 93 19.09 -7.00 33.60
N GLY A 94 19.17 -8.19 34.21
CA GLY A 94 18.16 -8.70 35.16
C GLY A 94 17.12 -9.65 34.56
N LEU A 95 17.10 -9.87 33.23
CA LEU A 95 16.26 -10.91 32.64
C LEU A 95 16.77 -12.32 32.96
N GLU A 96 18.08 -12.57 33.03
CA GLU A 96 18.60 -13.91 33.35
C GLU A 96 18.23 -14.40 34.76
N ASP A 97 18.30 -13.51 35.76
CA ASP A 97 18.03 -13.87 37.16
C ASP A 97 16.53 -13.99 37.46
N THR A 98 15.72 -13.12 36.87
CA THR A 98 14.25 -13.22 36.98
C THR A 98 13.68 -14.36 36.15
N PHE A 99 14.26 -14.67 34.97
CA PHE A 99 13.87 -15.83 34.17
C PHE A 99 14.31 -17.14 34.81
N ARG A 100 15.51 -17.23 35.41
CA ARG A 100 15.89 -18.41 36.20
C ARG A 100 14.92 -18.62 37.36
N THR A 101 14.60 -17.57 38.10
CA THR A 101 13.71 -17.66 39.25
C THR A 101 12.29 -18.06 38.82
N ALA A 102 11.73 -17.40 37.81
CA ALA A 102 10.40 -17.72 37.27
C ALA A 102 10.34 -19.11 36.60
N ALA A 103 11.37 -19.51 35.84
CA ALA A 103 11.44 -20.84 35.24
C ALA A 103 11.59 -21.94 36.30
N THR A 104 12.32 -21.67 37.38
CA THR A 104 12.48 -22.62 38.50
C THR A 104 11.17 -22.75 39.29
N GLU A 105 10.46 -21.65 39.55
CA GLU A 105 9.14 -21.66 40.20
C GLU A 105 8.07 -22.37 39.35
N VAL A 106 8.05 -22.14 38.04
CA VAL A 106 7.14 -22.83 37.10
C VAL A 106 7.50 -24.32 36.97
N SER A 107 8.79 -24.66 36.96
CA SER A 107 9.25 -26.06 36.93
C SER A 107 8.88 -26.84 38.20
N LEU A 108 8.90 -26.17 39.36
CA LEU A 108 8.47 -26.75 40.65
C LEU A 108 6.96 -26.98 40.73
N LEU A 109 6.15 -26.16 40.05
CA LEU A 109 4.68 -26.32 40.00
C LEU A 109 4.21 -27.35 38.95
N ALA A 110 4.96 -27.52 37.85
CA ALA A 110 4.52 -28.33 36.71
C ALA A 110 5.02 -29.78 36.71
N GLY A 111 6.02 -30.13 37.54
CA GLY A 111 6.49 -31.50 37.73
C GLY A 111 6.91 -32.21 36.43
N SER A 112 8.11 -31.89 35.91
CA SER A 112 8.92 -32.58 34.87
C SER A 112 8.14 -33.30 33.74
N GLU A 113 8.26 -32.95 32.46
CA GLU A 113 9.48 -32.78 31.65
C GLU A 113 9.22 -31.77 30.51
N GLU A 114 10.28 -31.08 30.07
CA GLU A 114 10.33 -30.17 28.90
C GLU A 114 9.36 -28.97 28.87
N PHE A 115 9.41 -28.09 29.86
CA PHE A 115 8.77 -26.76 29.75
C PHE A 115 9.83 -25.68 29.46
N ASN A 116 10.04 -25.37 28.17
CA ASN A 116 11.00 -24.33 27.77
C ASN A 116 10.40 -22.93 28.03
N ALA A 117 10.86 -22.24 29.08
CA ALA A 117 10.31 -20.97 29.56
C ALA A 117 10.37 -19.83 28.52
N THR A 118 11.24 -19.92 27.50
CA THR A 118 11.26 -19.00 26.34
C THR A 118 9.93 -18.99 25.58
N LYS A 119 9.21 -20.11 25.57
CA LYS A 119 7.88 -20.26 24.94
C LYS A 119 6.76 -19.61 25.74
N LEU A 120 6.94 -19.44 27.06
CA LEU A 120 5.95 -18.82 27.95
C LEU A 120 5.98 -17.28 27.87
N PHE A 121 7.14 -16.71 27.55
CA PHE A 121 7.33 -15.25 27.49
C PHE A 121 7.44 -14.69 26.06
N GLU A 122 7.27 -15.53 25.03
CA GLU A 122 7.31 -15.14 23.61
C GLU A 122 8.60 -14.40 23.19
N VAL A 123 9.70 -14.53 23.93
CA VAL A 123 10.91 -13.70 23.76
C VAL A 123 11.63 -14.01 22.45
N ASP A 124 11.48 -15.24 21.92
CA ASP A 124 12.06 -15.72 20.66
C ASP A 124 11.00 -15.94 19.56
N THR A 125 9.79 -15.38 19.69
CA THR A 125 8.80 -15.50 18.61
C THR A 125 9.18 -14.56 17.47
N ASP A 126 9.56 -15.12 16.32
CA ASP A 126 9.77 -14.34 15.10
C ASP A 126 8.48 -13.55 14.79
N SER A 127 8.64 -12.36 14.20
CA SER A 127 7.53 -11.49 13.85
C SER A 127 6.49 -12.20 13.00
N CYS A 128 6.91 -13.16 12.16
CA CYS A 128 6.03 -14.02 11.39
C CYS A 128 5.16 -14.93 12.28
N GLU A 129 5.76 -15.62 13.26
CA GLU A 129 5.04 -16.52 14.16
C GLU A 129 4.04 -15.76 15.06
N ARG A 130 4.44 -14.57 15.51
CA ARG A 130 3.56 -13.66 16.28
C ARG A 130 2.39 -13.13 15.44
N TRP A 131 2.63 -12.86 14.16
CA TRP A 131 1.57 -12.49 13.22
C TRP A 131 0.62 -13.67 12.95
N MET A 132 1.17 -14.87 12.70
CA MET A 132 0.40 -16.08 12.41
C MET A 132 -0.47 -16.52 13.60
N SER A 133 -0.04 -16.24 14.83
CA SER A 133 -0.80 -16.52 16.06
C SER A 133 -1.69 -15.37 16.52
N CYS A 134 -1.78 -14.27 15.76
CA CYS A 134 -2.53 -13.08 16.15
C CYS A 134 -4.04 -13.38 16.29
N LYS A 135 -4.58 -13.21 17.50
CA LYS A 135 -6.01 -13.44 17.83
C LYS A 135 -6.88 -12.18 17.74
N SER A 136 -6.42 -11.12 17.09
CA SER A 136 -7.18 -9.87 16.98
C SER A 136 -8.42 -10.04 16.09
N GLU A 137 -9.61 -9.87 16.67
CA GLU A 137 -10.88 -9.94 15.94
C GLU A 137 -11.00 -8.85 14.86
N PHE A 138 -10.45 -7.67 15.13
CA PHE A 138 -10.36 -6.61 14.11
C PHE A 138 -9.53 -7.07 12.90
N LEU A 139 -8.33 -7.63 13.14
CA LEU A 139 -7.46 -8.10 12.07
C LEU A 139 -8.08 -9.26 11.31
N LYS A 140 -8.72 -10.22 11.99
CA LYS A 140 -9.46 -11.30 11.33
C LYS A 140 -10.54 -10.76 10.40
N LYS A 141 -11.37 -9.82 10.87
CA LYS A 141 -12.42 -9.20 10.07
C LYS A 141 -11.85 -8.42 8.88
N TYR A 142 -10.75 -7.70 9.10
CA TYR A 142 -10.05 -6.97 8.04
C TYR A 142 -9.45 -7.93 7.01
N MET A 143 -8.80 -9.02 7.42
CA MET A 143 -8.22 -10.02 6.52
C MET A 143 -9.29 -10.74 5.69
N HIS A 144 -10.44 -11.08 6.28
CA HIS A 144 -11.58 -11.59 5.51
C HIS A 144 -12.06 -10.61 4.44
N LYS A 145 -12.06 -9.31 4.77
CA LYS A 145 -12.46 -8.25 3.86
C LYS A 145 -11.45 -8.07 2.71
N VAL A 146 -10.16 -8.07 3.02
CA VAL A 146 -9.06 -8.05 2.05
C VAL A 146 -9.13 -9.26 1.13
N ALA A 147 -9.27 -10.47 1.69
CA ALA A 147 -9.39 -11.69 0.93
C ALA A 147 -10.62 -11.70 0.00
N ASN A 148 -11.68 -10.97 0.34
CA ASN A 148 -12.87 -10.81 -0.48
C ASN A 148 -12.71 -9.77 -1.59
N ASP A 149 -12.07 -8.64 -1.30
CA ASP A 149 -11.98 -7.49 -2.19
C ASP A 149 -10.83 -7.58 -3.19
N LEU A 150 -9.74 -8.28 -2.85
CA LEU A 150 -8.55 -8.34 -3.71
C LEU A 150 -8.65 -9.41 -4.81
N PRO A 151 -8.15 -9.12 -6.01
CA PRO A 151 -8.09 -10.10 -7.10
C PRO A 151 -6.98 -11.12 -6.91
N ALA A 152 -7.11 -12.27 -7.58
CA ALA A 152 -5.99 -13.20 -7.73
C ALA A 152 -4.92 -12.66 -8.71
N CYS A 153 -3.66 -13.02 -8.47
CA CYS A 153 -2.58 -12.72 -9.40
C CYS A 153 -2.70 -13.55 -10.69
N PRO A 154 -2.57 -12.94 -11.88
CA PRO A 154 -2.33 -13.66 -13.13
C PRO A 154 -1.11 -14.59 -13.01
N CYS A 155 -1.18 -15.78 -13.61
CA CYS A 155 -0.04 -16.71 -13.59
C CYS A 155 1.13 -16.20 -14.45
N THR A 156 0.82 -15.46 -15.52
CA THR A 156 1.77 -14.87 -16.45
C THR A 156 1.62 -13.35 -16.48
N TYR A 157 2.72 -12.62 -16.60
CA TYR A 157 2.69 -11.16 -16.69
C TYR A 157 1.87 -10.71 -17.92
N PRO A 158 0.81 -9.91 -17.72
CA PRO A 158 -0.01 -9.39 -18.81
C PRO A 158 0.70 -8.19 -19.47
N THR A 159 1.28 -8.40 -20.65
CA THR A 159 2.17 -7.41 -21.31
C THR A 159 1.51 -6.07 -21.61
N GLU A 160 0.19 -6.01 -21.69
CA GLU A 160 -0.59 -4.79 -21.92
C GLU A 160 -0.43 -3.78 -20.77
N VAL A 161 -0.18 -4.26 -19.55
CA VAL A 161 -0.02 -3.41 -18.36
C VAL A 161 1.24 -2.55 -18.39
N ALA A 162 2.23 -2.94 -19.20
CA ALA A 162 3.49 -2.21 -19.35
C ALA A 162 3.29 -0.86 -20.04
N TYR A 163 2.24 -0.74 -20.87
CA TYR A 163 1.97 0.46 -21.66
C TYR A 163 0.78 1.26 -21.15
N SER A 164 -0.20 0.61 -20.52
CA SER A 164 -1.41 1.26 -20.02
C SER A 164 -2.08 0.45 -18.91
N THR A 165 -3.15 0.97 -18.31
CA THR A 165 -3.97 0.17 -17.39
C THR A 165 -4.73 -0.93 -18.14
N ALA A 166 -4.67 -2.17 -17.67
CA ALA A 166 -5.39 -3.30 -18.28
C ALA A 166 -6.52 -3.82 -17.37
N GLU A 167 -7.65 -4.20 -17.96
CA GLU A 167 -8.73 -4.92 -17.27
C GLU A 167 -8.57 -6.42 -17.46
N ILE A 168 -8.40 -7.14 -16.35
CA ILE A 168 -8.18 -8.58 -16.34
C ILE A 168 -9.31 -9.25 -15.56
N TYR A 169 -9.94 -10.24 -16.18
CA TYR A 169 -11.00 -11.01 -15.55
C TYR A 169 -10.44 -11.98 -14.52
N ASP A 170 -10.86 -11.81 -13.27
CA ASP A 170 -10.49 -12.69 -12.19
C ASP A 170 -11.53 -13.80 -12.01
N ARG A 171 -11.13 -15.04 -12.29
CA ARG A 171 -12.04 -16.21 -12.31
C ARG A 171 -12.62 -16.56 -10.93
N PRO A 172 -11.84 -16.62 -9.83
CA PRO A 172 -12.37 -16.90 -8.50
C PRO A 172 -13.35 -15.83 -8.01
N LYS A 173 -13.17 -14.56 -8.42
CA LYS A 173 -14.03 -13.43 -8.04
C LYS A 173 -15.16 -13.14 -9.01
N ARG A 174 -15.10 -13.73 -10.22
CA ARG A 174 -16.03 -13.50 -11.33
C ARG A 174 -16.21 -12.02 -11.68
N LYS A 175 -15.13 -11.24 -11.64
CA LYS A 175 -15.14 -9.79 -11.86
C LYS A 175 -13.86 -9.33 -12.57
N ASN A 176 -13.96 -8.27 -13.37
CA ASN A 176 -12.79 -7.60 -13.93
C ASN A 176 -12.12 -6.69 -12.89
N PHE A 177 -10.79 -6.75 -12.84
CA PHE A 177 -9.97 -5.86 -12.03
C PHE A 177 -9.01 -5.10 -12.93
N ARG A 178 -8.78 -3.83 -12.58
CA ARG A 178 -7.82 -2.98 -13.27
C ARG A 178 -6.43 -3.17 -12.69
N TRP A 179 -5.44 -3.33 -13.54
CA TRP A 179 -4.04 -3.54 -13.19
C TRP A 179 -3.17 -2.49 -13.85
N LYS A 180 -2.05 -2.17 -13.19
CA LYS A 180 -1.00 -1.28 -13.71
C LYS A 180 0.37 -1.87 -13.41
N ASP A 181 1.33 -1.63 -14.30
CA ASP A 181 2.74 -1.94 -14.02
C ASP A 181 3.25 -1.21 -12.77
N ALA A 182 4.01 -1.95 -11.97
CA ALA A 182 4.67 -1.53 -10.73
C ALA A 182 6.14 -1.98 -10.72
N SER A 183 6.72 -2.23 -11.90
CA SER A 183 8.10 -2.72 -12.06
C SER A 183 9.15 -1.62 -11.83
N GLY A 184 8.75 -0.36 -11.95
CA GLY A 184 9.62 0.80 -11.78
C GLY A 184 10.12 0.99 -10.34
N PRO A 185 11.26 1.67 -10.14
CA PRO A 185 11.91 1.80 -8.82
C PRO A 185 11.06 2.52 -7.78
N LYS A 186 10.07 3.32 -8.19
CA LYS A 186 9.15 4.02 -7.29
C LYS A 186 8.14 3.07 -6.62
N GLU A 187 7.80 1.96 -7.25
CA GLU A 187 6.75 1.03 -6.79
C GLU A 187 7.25 -0.42 -6.59
N LYS A 188 8.45 -0.77 -7.10
CA LYS A 188 9.02 -2.10 -6.95
C LYS A 188 9.37 -2.38 -5.48
N LEU A 189 8.63 -3.31 -4.88
CA LEU A 189 8.82 -3.73 -3.50
C LEU A 189 9.87 -4.84 -3.42
N GLU A 190 11.15 -4.47 -3.42
CA GLU A 190 12.28 -5.42 -3.36
C GLU A 190 12.25 -6.32 -2.11
N ILE A 191 11.54 -5.88 -1.05
CA ILE A 191 11.29 -6.65 0.16
C ILE A 191 10.61 -7.99 -0.11
N TYR A 192 9.79 -8.11 -1.16
CA TYR A 192 9.06 -9.35 -1.45
C TYR A 192 9.90 -10.36 -2.22
N LYS A 193 10.67 -9.91 -3.22
CA LYS A 193 11.58 -10.77 -3.98
C LYS A 193 12.58 -9.93 -4.79
N PRO A 194 13.87 -9.87 -4.41
CA PRO A 194 14.86 -9.08 -5.14
C PRO A 194 15.05 -9.53 -6.60
N SER A 195 14.86 -10.83 -6.88
CA SER A 195 14.93 -11.41 -8.22
C SER A 195 13.70 -11.14 -9.10
N ALA A 196 12.70 -10.40 -8.60
CA ALA A 196 11.57 -9.99 -9.43
C ALA A 196 12.02 -9.00 -10.49
N ARG A 197 11.67 -9.28 -11.75
CA ARG A 197 11.96 -8.41 -12.88
C ARG A 197 10.77 -7.51 -13.21
N TYR A 198 9.56 -8.08 -13.15
CA TYR A 198 8.33 -7.38 -13.44
C TYR A 198 7.40 -7.46 -12.23
N CYS A 199 6.67 -6.39 -11.96
CA CYS A 199 5.64 -6.37 -10.94
C CYS A 199 4.42 -5.61 -11.45
N ILE A 200 3.24 -6.01 -10.99
CA ILE A 200 1.98 -5.31 -11.25
C ILE A 200 1.22 -5.14 -9.95
N ARG A 201 0.35 -4.13 -9.91
CA ARG A 201 -0.58 -3.94 -8.81
C ARG A 201 -2.00 -3.73 -9.28
N SER A 202 -2.97 -4.19 -8.49
CA SER A 202 -4.37 -3.89 -8.70
C SER A 202 -4.64 -2.41 -8.38
N MET A 203 -5.48 -1.76 -9.16
CA MET A 203 -5.95 -0.41 -8.86
C MET A 203 -7.09 -0.45 -7.83
N LEU A 204 -7.14 0.56 -6.97
CA LEU A 204 -8.25 0.74 -6.05
C LEU A 204 -9.55 0.97 -6.83
N SER A 205 -10.61 0.33 -6.36
CA SER A 205 -11.98 0.50 -6.85
C SER A 205 -12.78 1.31 -5.84
N LEU A 206 -13.66 2.18 -6.32
CA LEU A 206 -14.61 2.92 -5.47
C LEU A 206 -15.55 2.00 -4.69
N GLN A 207 -15.74 0.76 -5.17
CA GLN A 207 -16.52 -0.27 -4.51
C GLN A 207 -15.70 -1.07 -3.49
N SER A 208 -14.37 -0.91 -3.46
CA SER A 208 -13.54 -1.59 -2.49
C SER A 208 -13.72 -0.96 -1.13
N THR A 209 -13.80 -1.82 -0.14
CA THR A 209 -14.07 -1.44 1.23
C THR A 209 -12.76 -1.35 2.04
N THR A 210 -11.62 -1.49 1.37
CA THR A 210 -10.27 -1.37 1.91
C THR A 210 -9.39 -0.54 0.97
N LEU A 211 -8.30 0.02 1.50
CA LEU A 211 -7.25 0.67 0.69
C LEU A 211 -6.16 -0.33 0.26
N ALA A 212 -6.37 -1.63 0.46
CA ALA A 212 -5.42 -2.65 0.08
C ALA A 212 -5.39 -2.80 -1.45
N ALA A 213 -4.22 -3.14 -1.97
CA ALA A 213 -4.03 -3.48 -3.37
C ALA A 213 -3.23 -4.77 -3.46
N GLN A 214 -3.64 -5.67 -4.35
CA GLN A 214 -2.89 -6.89 -4.64
C GLN A 214 -1.63 -6.51 -5.42
N HIS A 215 -0.47 -6.98 -4.96
CA HIS A 215 0.79 -6.85 -5.67
C HIS A 215 1.23 -8.24 -6.17
N CYS A 216 1.71 -8.33 -7.41
CA CYS A 216 2.15 -9.58 -8.02
C CYS A 216 3.46 -9.35 -8.74
N CYS A 217 4.47 -10.16 -8.48
CA CYS A 217 5.77 -10.04 -9.11
C CYS A 217 6.16 -11.31 -9.86
N TYR A 218 6.92 -11.13 -10.93
CA TYR A 218 7.25 -12.12 -11.93
C TYR A 218 8.77 -12.14 -12.19
N ASP A 219 9.26 -13.31 -12.61
CA ASP A 219 10.65 -13.48 -13.03
C ASP A 219 10.90 -12.98 -14.47
N ASP A 220 12.12 -13.17 -14.96
CA ASP A 220 12.53 -12.82 -16.34
C ASP A 220 11.74 -13.58 -17.41
N SER A 221 11.13 -14.72 -17.06
CA SER A 221 10.27 -15.52 -17.95
C SER A 221 8.78 -15.14 -17.86
N MET A 222 8.48 -14.02 -17.19
CA MET A 222 7.11 -13.52 -16.97
C MET A 222 6.22 -14.46 -16.15
N GLN A 223 6.81 -15.36 -15.36
CA GLN A 223 6.07 -16.29 -14.49
C GLN A 223 5.94 -15.74 -13.08
N LEU A 224 4.77 -15.93 -12.48
CA LEU A 224 4.47 -15.43 -11.14
C LEU A 224 5.37 -16.10 -10.09
N ILE A 225 6.12 -15.30 -9.33
CA ILE A 225 7.03 -15.79 -8.29
C ILE A 225 6.63 -15.39 -6.87
N THR A 226 5.92 -14.28 -6.69
CA THR A 226 5.44 -13.85 -5.38
C THR A 226 4.18 -12.99 -5.47
N ARG A 227 3.43 -12.97 -4.35
CA ARG A 227 2.19 -12.23 -4.16
C ARG A 227 2.32 -11.45 -2.85
N GLY A 228 1.93 -10.17 -2.88
CA GLY A 228 1.96 -9.27 -1.73
C GLY A 228 0.65 -8.53 -1.54
#